data_AF-A0A924D9K8-F1
#
_entry.id   AF-A0A924D9K8-F1
#
_cell.length_a   1.000
_cell.length_b   1.000
_cell.length_c   1.000
_cell.angle_alpha   90.00
_cell.angle_beta   90.00
_cell.angle_gamma   90.00
#
_symmetry.space_group_name_H-M   'P 1'
#
loop_
_entity.id
_entity.type
_entity.pdbx_description
1 polymer ?
#
loop_
_entity_poly.entity_id
_entity_poly.type
_entity_poly.pdbx_seq_one_letter_code
_entity_poly.pdbx_strand_id
1 'polypeptide(L)'
;MKKSILMLAILGGALFTSCKNNAEKKADAVEEVQDAKEDLNKVKEDSKKDAITKANDAEWQTYKMEANKTISENETRIEELKAAMNKPGKTFDANYKKSIEALVDKNAALKTKIAAYENNQTDWDTFKREFDSDMAGLGQAFKDLTVTNKK
;
A
#
# COMPACT_ATOMS: atom_id res chain seq x y z
N MET A 1 41.43 22.24 -7.61
CA MET A 1 42.84 22.12 -7.16
C MET A 1 42.80 22.06 -5.64
N LYS A 2 43.25 21.03 -4.92
CA LYS A 2 44.52 20.29 -5.00
C LYS A 2 44.28 18.83 -4.57
N LYS A 3 45.03 17.91 -5.19
CA LYS A 3 45.14 16.51 -4.78
C LYS A 3 46.02 16.42 -3.53
N SER A 4 45.77 15.46 -2.66
CA SER A 4 46.81 14.91 -1.78
C SER A 4 46.57 13.42 -1.61
N ILE A 5 47.36 12.66 -2.36
CA ILE A 5 47.67 11.26 -2.13
C ILE A 5 48.81 11.28 -1.12
N LEU A 6 48.69 10.51 -0.03
CA LEU A 6 49.81 10.20 0.84
C LEU A 6 49.75 8.71 1.17
N MET A 7 50.55 7.95 0.42
CA MET A 7 50.99 6.60 0.79
C MET A 7 52.11 6.71 1.83
N LEU A 8 52.12 5.81 2.81
CA LEU A 8 53.25 5.25 3.60
C LEU A 8 52.66 4.67 4.90
N ALA A 9 53.04 3.54 5.48
CA ALA A 9 54.02 2.51 5.19
C ALA A 9 53.64 1.29 6.06
N ILE A 10 53.91 0.08 5.57
CA ILE A 10 54.00 -1.13 6.38
C ILE A 10 55.38 -1.11 7.05
N LEU A 11 55.48 -1.36 8.37
CA LEU A 11 56.66 -1.95 9.03
C LEU A 11 56.26 -2.49 10.41
N GLY A 12 56.70 -3.72 10.70
CA GLY A 12 56.18 -4.59 11.75
C GLY A 12 56.73 -4.40 13.17
N GLY A 13 56.40 -5.38 14.01
CA GLY A 13 56.93 -5.54 15.37
C GLY A 13 56.15 -6.59 16.13
N ALA A 14 56.67 -7.82 16.17
CA ALA A 14 56.20 -8.86 17.06
C ALA A 14 56.64 -8.55 18.51
N LEU A 15 55.69 -8.79 19.44
CA LEU A 15 55.86 -9.22 20.84
C LEU A 15 56.82 -8.41 21.74
N PHE A 16 56.28 -7.71 22.75
CA PHE A 16 56.81 -7.80 24.10
C PHE A 16 55.69 -7.67 25.16
N THR A 17 55.77 -8.61 26.10
CA THR A 17 55.02 -8.72 27.35
C THR A 17 55.29 -7.55 28.29
N SER A 18 54.26 -7.00 28.94
CA SER A 18 54.29 -6.70 30.38
C SER A 18 52.92 -6.19 30.84
N CYS A 19 52.26 -6.94 31.70
CA CYS A 19 51.14 -6.45 32.49
C CYS A 19 51.68 -5.49 33.57
N LYS A 20 51.23 -4.23 33.58
CA LYS A 20 51.00 -3.52 34.84
C LYS A 20 49.90 -2.47 34.69
N ASN A 21 48.93 -2.65 35.58
CA ASN A 21 47.71 -1.90 35.82
C ASN A 21 47.94 -0.37 35.83
N ASN A 22 47.07 0.37 35.15
CA ASN A 22 46.34 1.50 35.72
C ASN A 22 45.08 1.74 34.90
N ALA A 23 43.95 1.67 35.59
CA ALA A 23 42.61 1.87 35.08
C ALA A 23 42.42 3.33 34.64
N GLU A 24 42.25 3.55 33.35
CA GLU A 24 41.50 4.67 32.76
C GLU A 24 41.41 4.44 31.25
N LYS A 25 40.27 4.76 30.64
CA LYS A 25 39.84 4.43 29.25
C LYS A 25 39.16 3.08 29.04
N LYS A 26 38.07 2.86 29.79
CA LYS A 26 36.90 2.13 29.27
C LYS A 26 35.73 3.12 29.23
N ALA A 27 35.58 3.84 28.13
CA ALA A 27 34.35 4.59 27.86
C ALA A 27 34.04 4.69 26.35
N ASP A 28 35.04 4.69 25.46
CA ASP A 28 34.75 4.96 24.03
C ASP A 28 34.46 3.73 23.15
N ALA A 29 34.70 2.50 23.61
CA ALA A 29 34.50 1.30 22.78
C ALA A 29 33.13 0.61 22.96
N VAL A 30 32.26 1.12 23.85
CA VAL A 30 30.90 0.59 24.07
C VAL A 30 29.84 1.49 23.43
N GLU A 31 30.14 2.77 23.21
CA GLU A 31 29.24 3.73 22.57
C GLU A 31 29.21 3.55 21.04
N GLU A 32 30.37 3.36 20.38
CA GLU A 32 30.44 3.14 18.92
C GLU A 32 29.76 1.83 18.44
N VAL A 33 29.69 0.80 19.29
CA VAL A 33 29.05 -0.49 18.92
C VAL A 33 27.53 -0.45 19.10
N GLN A 34 27.00 0.45 19.93
CA GLN A 34 25.56 0.68 20.04
C GLN A 34 25.06 1.57 18.91
N ASP A 35 25.78 2.66 18.59
CA ASP A 35 25.46 3.53 17.45
C ASP A 35 25.51 2.76 16.12
N ALA A 36 26.53 1.93 15.90
CA ALA A 36 26.62 1.12 14.68
C ALA A 36 25.49 0.08 14.55
N LYS A 37 24.92 -0.41 15.65
CA LYS A 37 23.77 -1.32 15.63
C LYS A 37 22.46 -0.57 15.40
N GLU A 38 22.32 0.62 15.97
CA GLU A 38 21.15 1.47 15.76
C GLU A 38 21.09 1.98 14.32
N ASP A 39 22.22 2.43 13.76
CA ASP A 39 22.33 2.85 12.36
C ASP A 39 22.14 1.67 11.40
N LEU A 40 22.67 0.48 11.70
CA LEU A 40 22.42 -0.70 10.86
C LEU A 40 20.95 -1.12 10.88
N ASN A 41 20.25 -0.95 12.01
CA ASN A 41 18.82 -1.23 12.10
C ASN A 41 17.99 -0.17 11.36
N LYS A 42 18.32 1.12 11.48
CA LYS A 42 17.71 2.21 10.70
C LYS A 42 17.92 2.01 9.20
N VAL A 43 19.15 1.70 8.77
CA VAL A 43 19.46 1.42 7.34
C VAL A 43 18.69 0.20 6.84
N LYS A 44 18.50 -0.85 7.65
CA LYS A 44 17.69 -2.01 7.27
C LYS A 44 16.21 -1.70 7.23
N GLU A 45 15.68 -0.92 8.17
CA GLU A 45 14.28 -0.48 8.16
C GLU A 45 14.01 0.45 6.99
N ASP A 46 14.85 1.44 6.76
CA ASP A 46 14.76 2.37 5.64
C ASP A 46 14.91 1.65 4.30
N SER A 47 15.88 0.73 4.17
CA SER A 47 16.03 -0.07 2.95
C SER A 47 14.83 -0.98 2.71
N LYS A 48 14.24 -1.56 3.76
CA LYS A 48 13.00 -2.34 3.65
C LYS A 48 11.82 -1.46 3.29
N LYS A 49 11.70 -0.28 3.90
CA LYS A 49 10.63 0.69 3.64
C LYS A 49 10.72 1.21 2.20
N ASP A 50 11.91 1.53 1.71
CA ASP A 50 12.15 1.91 0.31
C ASP A 50 11.83 0.78 -0.66
N ALA A 51 12.24 -0.45 -0.34
CA ALA A 51 11.95 -1.62 -1.17
C ALA A 51 10.43 -1.94 -1.18
N ILE A 52 9.77 -1.86 -0.04
CA ILE A 52 8.31 -2.02 0.11
C ILE A 52 7.58 -0.93 -0.67
N THR A 53 8.01 0.33 -0.56
CA THR A 53 7.40 1.47 -1.27
C THR A 53 7.53 1.29 -2.79
N LYS A 54 8.72 0.96 -3.29
CA LYS A 54 8.97 0.74 -4.73
C LYS A 54 8.23 -0.49 -5.30
N ALA A 55 8.16 -1.58 -4.55
CA ALA A 55 7.42 -2.77 -4.97
C ALA A 55 5.90 -2.50 -4.99
N ASN A 56 5.40 -1.80 -3.98
CA ASN A 56 4.01 -1.39 -3.89
C ASN A 56 3.65 -0.39 -5.01
N ASP A 57 4.57 0.47 -5.48
CA ASP A 57 4.28 1.42 -6.56
C ASP A 57 3.81 0.76 -7.85
N ALA A 58 4.49 -0.29 -8.33
CA ALA A 58 4.06 -0.97 -9.55
C ALA A 58 2.76 -1.79 -9.34
N GLU A 59 2.64 -2.51 -8.23
CA GLU A 59 1.43 -3.27 -7.89
C GLU A 59 0.22 -2.34 -7.75
N TRP A 60 0.37 -1.24 -7.02
CA TRP A 60 -0.66 -0.25 -6.83
C TRP A 60 -1.15 0.40 -8.11
N GLN A 61 -0.25 0.84 -8.99
CA GLN A 61 -0.69 1.46 -10.25
C GLN A 61 -1.51 0.48 -11.09
N THR A 62 -1.12 -0.78 -11.11
CA THR A 62 -1.83 -1.85 -11.81
C THR A 62 -3.20 -2.08 -11.17
N TYR A 63 -3.24 -2.25 -9.85
CA TYR A 63 -4.46 -2.44 -9.09
C TYR A 63 -5.43 -1.25 -9.23
N LYS A 64 -4.94 -0.01 -9.13
CA LYS A 64 -5.72 1.21 -9.31
C LYS A 64 -6.32 1.28 -10.70
N MET A 65 -5.58 0.91 -11.74
CA MET A 65 -6.09 0.85 -13.11
C MET A 65 -7.22 -0.18 -13.23
N GLU A 66 -7.01 -1.40 -12.72
CA GLU A 66 -8.02 -2.47 -12.76
C GLU A 66 -9.28 -2.10 -11.96
N ALA A 67 -9.11 -1.58 -10.75
CA ALA A 67 -10.20 -1.11 -9.91
C ALA A 67 -11.02 -0.01 -10.61
N ASN A 68 -10.35 0.99 -11.22
CA ASN A 68 -11.05 2.04 -11.96
C ASN A 68 -11.78 1.51 -13.20
N LYS A 69 -11.21 0.53 -13.91
CA LYS A 69 -11.88 -0.14 -15.02
C LYS A 69 -13.17 -0.82 -14.55
N THR A 70 -13.11 -1.61 -13.47
CA THR A 70 -14.31 -2.28 -12.94
C THR A 70 -15.33 -1.29 -12.38
N ILE A 71 -14.91 -0.21 -11.73
CA ILE A 71 -15.81 0.87 -11.30
C ILE A 71 -16.55 1.48 -12.49
N SER A 72 -15.85 1.75 -13.60
CA SER A 72 -16.47 2.32 -14.81
C SER A 72 -17.45 1.35 -15.48
N GLU A 73 -17.13 0.05 -15.49
CA GLU A 73 -18.06 -0.99 -15.93
C GLU A 73 -19.32 -1.04 -15.06
N ASN A 74 -19.17 -0.88 -13.74
CA ASN A 74 -20.30 -0.79 -12.82
C ASN A 74 -21.14 0.48 -13.04
N GLU A 75 -20.51 1.64 -13.31
CA GLU A 75 -21.21 2.88 -13.68
C GLU A 75 -22.10 2.64 -14.92
N THR A 76 -21.54 2.00 -15.95
CA THR A 76 -22.27 1.67 -17.18
C THR A 76 -23.50 0.79 -16.89
N ARG A 77 -23.32 -0.28 -16.11
CA ARG A 77 -24.41 -1.19 -15.73
C ARG A 77 -25.49 -0.47 -14.90
N ILE A 78 -25.11 0.44 -14.02
CA ILE A 78 -26.06 1.25 -13.24
C ILE A 78 -26.89 2.15 -14.15
N GLU A 79 -26.28 2.79 -15.15
CA GLU A 79 -27.00 3.63 -16.11
C GLU A 79 -27.96 2.81 -16.98
N GLU A 80 -27.58 1.60 -17.39
CA GLU A 80 -28.49 0.67 -18.08
C GLU A 80 -29.70 0.29 -17.22
N LEU A 81 -29.50 0.03 -15.92
CA LEU A 81 -30.58 -0.26 -14.97
C LEU A 81 -31.52 0.94 -14.80
N LYS A 82 -30.98 2.16 -14.65
CA LYS A 82 -31.77 3.40 -14.60
C LYS A 82 -32.54 3.63 -15.90
N ALA A 83 -31.93 3.40 -17.05
CA ALA A 83 -32.61 3.51 -18.34
C ALA A 83 -33.75 2.49 -18.47
N ALA A 84 -33.55 1.26 -17.99
CA ALA A 84 -34.59 0.23 -17.97
C ALA A 84 -35.78 0.62 -17.07
N MET A 85 -35.53 1.30 -15.95
CA MET A 85 -36.59 1.84 -15.08
C MET A 85 -37.49 2.85 -15.77
N ASN A 86 -36.95 3.62 -16.70
CA ASN A 86 -37.65 4.70 -17.39
C ASN A 86 -38.37 4.25 -18.67
N LYS A 87 -38.31 2.94 -19.01
CA LYS A 87 -38.98 2.42 -20.20
C LYS A 87 -40.50 2.45 -20.04
N PRO A 88 -41.25 3.03 -21.00
CA PRO A 88 -42.71 3.05 -20.95
C PRO A 88 -43.31 1.65 -20.79
N GLY A 89 -44.36 1.54 -19.98
CA GLY A 89 -45.06 0.27 -19.73
C GLY A 89 -44.33 -0.71 -18.80
N LYS A 90 -43.16 -0.34 -18.25
CA LYS A 90 -42.51 -1.08 -17.16
C LYS A 90 -42.81 -0.41 -15.82
N THR A 91 -43.08 -1.22 -14.81
CA THR A 91 -43.21 -0.76 -13.43
C THR A 91 -42.25 -1.57 -12.56
N PHE A 92 -41.59 -0.88 -11.64
CA PHE A 92 -40.64 -1.46 -10.70
C PHE A 92 -41.05 -1.03 -9.31
N ASP A 93 -40.99 -1.95 -8.35
CA ASP A 93 -41.31 -1.66 -6.96
C ASP A 93 -40.29 -0.70 -6.32
N ALA A 94 -40.64 -0.16 -5.15
CA ALA A 94 -39.78 0.76 -4.43
C ALA A 94 -38.45 0.13 -3.97
N ASN A 95 -38.43 -1.18 -3.72
CA ASN A 95 -37.23 -1.88 -3.27
C ASN A 95 -36.20 -2.00 -4.39
N TYR A 96 -36.66 -2.26 -5.62
CA TYR A 96 -35.81 -2.29 -6.81
C TYR A 96 -35.15 -0.93 -7.05
N LYS A 97 -35.93 0.16 -6.97
CA LYS A 97 -35.41 1.53 -7.12
C LYS A 97 -34.36 1.86 -6.05
N LYS A 98 -34.68 1.57 -4.79
CA LYS A 98 -33.76 1.77 -3.66
C LYS A 98 -32.48 0.94 -3.80
N SER A 99 -32.58 -0.27 -4.36
CA SER A 99 -31.40 -1.11 -4.60
C SER A 99 -30.48 -0.51 -5.66
N ILE A 100 -31.03 0.11 -6.70
CA ILE A 100 -30.24 0.82 -7.71
C ILE A 100 -29.56 2.06 -7.10
N GLU A 101 -30.24 2.82 -6.25
CA GLU A 101 -29.62 3.93 -5.51
C GLU A 101 -28.47 3.43 -4.62
N ALA A 102 -28.65 2.31 -3.93
CA ALA A 102 -27.57 1.71 -3.14
C ALA A 102 -26.37 1.25 -3.99
N LEU A 103 -26.60 0.82 -5.25
CA LEU A 103 -25.50 0.54 -6.18
C LEU A 103 -24.73 1.82 -6.56
N VAL A 104 -25.44 2.92 -6.81
CA VAL A 104 -24.83 4.24 -7.11
C VAL A 104 -23.93 4.66 -5.96
N ASP A 105 -24.44 4.64 -4.74
CA ASP A 105 -23.72 5.11 -3.55
C ASP A 105 -22.48 4.26 -3.29
N LYS A 106 -22.59 2.93 -3.36
CA LYS A 106 -21.46 2.01 -3.16
C LYS A 106 -20.39 2.18 -4.21
N ASN A 107 -20.76 2.33 -5.48
CA ASN A 107 -19.79 2.50 -6.56
C ASN A 107 -19.08 3.87 -6.47
N ALA A 108 -19.80 4.93 -6.08
CA ALA A 108 -19.21 6.23 -5.79
C ALA A 108 -18.24 6.16 -4.60
N ALA A 109 -18.60 5.45 -3.52
CA ALA A 109 -17.73 5.26 -2.37
C ALA A 109 -16.42 4.54 -2.75
N LEU A 110 -16.49 3.49 -3.58
CA LEU A 110 -15.32 2.79 -4.13
C LEU A 110 -14.43 3.73 -4.95
N LYS A 111 -15.03 4.56 -5.80
CA LYS A 111 -14.30 5.57 -6.60
C LYS A 111 -13.56 6.56 -5.72
N THR A 112 -14.20 7.04 -4.65
CA THR A 112 -13.54 7.92 -3.68
C THR A 112 -12.44 7.20 -2.92
N LYS A 113 -12.68 5.96 -2.47
CA LYS A 113 -11.72 5.15 -1.70
C LYS A 113 -10.44 4.88 -2.49
N ILE A 114 -10.54 4.48 -3.77
CA ILE A 114 -9.36 4.23 -4.63
C ILE A 114 -8.63 5.52 -5.03
N ALA A 115 -9.36 6.66 -5.13
CA ALA A 115 -8.75 7.95 -5.45
C ALA A 115 -7.98 8.55 -4.27
N ALA A 116 -8.49 8.34 -3.04
CA ALA A 116 -7.92 8.89 -1.81
C ALA A 116 -6.75 8.09 -1.22
N TYR A 117 -6.56 6.84 -1.65
CA TYR A 117 -5.45 6.02 -1.15
C TYR A 117 -4.11 6.52 -1.70
N GLU A 118 -3.20 6.86 -0.79
CA GLU A 118 -1.83 7.23 -1.09
C GLU A 118 -0.93 6.00 -0.96
N ASN A 119 -0.11 5.73 -1.98
CA ASN A 119 0.62 4.47 -2.05
C ASN A 119 1.92 4.39 -1.23
N ASN A 120 2.21 5.46 -0.52
CA ASN A 120 3.32 5.54 0.43
C ASN A 120 2.93 4.98 1.81
N GLN A 121 1.71 4.44 1.95
CA GLN A 121 1.19 3.91 3.21
C GLN A 121 1.57 2.45 3.43
N THR A 122 1.78 2.08 4.69
CA THR A 122 2.21 0.73 5.11
C THR A 122 1.06 -0.27 5.24
N ASP A 123 -0.18 0.17 5.01
CA ASP A 123 -1.42 -0.59 5.22
C ASP A 123 -2.00 -1.18 3.92
N TRP A 124 -1.19 -1.25 2.85
CA TRP A 124 -1.56 -1.75 1.53
C TRP A 124 -2.38 -3.05 1.55
N ASP A 125 -1.90 -4.08 2.24
CA ASP A 125 -2.59 -5.37 2.31
C ASP A 125 -3.98 -5.28 2.97
N THR A 126 -4.13 -4.35 3.92
CA THR A 126 -5.42 -4.10 4.57
C THR A 126 -6.35 -3.32 3.67
N PHE A 127 -5.84 -2.24 3.05
CA PHE A 127 -6.60 -1.47 2.08
C PHE A 127 -7.15 -2.37 0.96
N LYS A 128 -6.27 -3.15 0.33
CA LYS A 128 -6.61 -4.04 -0.79
C LYS A 128 -7.68 -5.06 -0.39
N ARG A 129 -7.51 -5.72 0.75
CA ARG A 129 -8.49 -6.71 1.26
C ARG A 129 -9.88 -6.10 1.47
N GLU A 130 -9.94 -4.92 2.10
CA GLU A 130 -11.20 -4.23 2.34
C GLU A 130 -11.84 -3.76 1.04
N PHE A 131 -11.05 -3.18 0.15
CA PHE A 131 -11.53 -2.72 -1.16
C PHE A 131 -12.08 -3.88 -1.99
N ASP A 132 -11.39 -5.01 -2.02
CA ASP A 132 -11.83 -6.22 -2.73
C ASP A 132 -13.13 -6.77 -2.13
N SER A 133 -13.29 -6.72 -0.81
CA SER A 133 -14.54 -7.10 -0.13
C SER A 133 -15.70 -6.17 -0.53
N ASP A 134 -15.46 -4.86 -0.57
CA ASP A 134 -16.45 -3.87 -0.98
C ASP A 134 -16.88 -4.09 -2.45
N MET A 135 -15.92 -4.36 -3.33
CA MET A 135 -16.14 -4.69 -4.75
C MET A 135 -16.95 -5.99 -4.92
N ALA A 136 -16.61 -7.03 -4.16
CA ALA A 136 -17.34 -8.30 -4.18
C ALA A 136 -18.79 -8.12 -3.70
N GLY A 137 -18.99 -7.34 -2.63
CA GLY A 137 -20.31 -6.99 -2.12
C GLY A 137 -21.16 -6.22 -3.14
N LEU A 138 -20.56 -5.28 -3.87
CA LEU A 138 -21.23 -4.59 -4.97
C LEU A 138 -21.60 -5.55 -6.11
N GLY A 139 -20.68 -6.44 -6.48
CA GLY A 139 -20.92 -7.49 -7.48
C GLY A 139 -22.09 -8.41 -7.12
N GLN A 140 -22.24 -8.77 -5.84
CA GLN A 140 -23.38 -9.55 -5.37
C GLN A 140 -24.69 -8.77 -5.46
N ALA A 141 -24.69 -7.49 -5.08
CA ALA A 141 -25.89 -6.64 -5.16
C ALA A 141 -26.43 -6.53 -6.61
N PHE A 142 -25.56 -6.48 -7.62
CA PHE A 142 -25.99 -6.54 -9.02
C PHE A 142 -26.66 -7.88 -9.39
N LYS A 143 -26.13 -9.01 -8.88
CA LYS A 143 -26.70 -10.34 -9.15
C LYS A 143 -28.09 -10.46 -8.54
N ASP A 144 -28.26 -10.01 -7.30
CA ASP A 144 -29.52 -10.09 -6.58
C ASP A 144 -30.63 -9.29 -7.28
N LEU A 145 -30.29 -8.12 -7.84
CA LEU A 145 -31.21 -7.32 -8.66
C LEU A 145 -31.65 -8.03 -9.95
N THR A 146 -30.74 -8.78 -10.57
CA THR A 146 -31.03 -9.51 -11.82
C THR A 146 -31.89 -10.75 -11.55
N VAL A 147 -31.71 -11.42 -10.42
CA VAL A 147 -32.54 -12.56 -10.00
C VAL A 147 -33.96 -12.12 -9.66
N THR A 148 -34.11 -10.98 -8.99
CA THR A 148 -35.42 -10.46 -8.55
C THR A 148 -36.31 -10.05 -9.72
N ASN A 149 -35.74 -9.60 -10.84
CA ASN A 149 -36.48 -9.16 -12.04
C ASN A 149 -36.94 -10.31 -12.96
N LYS A 150 -36.69 -11.58 -12.61
CA LYS A 150 -37.13 -12.76 -13.39
C LYS A 150 -38.43 -13.38 -12.90
N LYS A 151 -39.03 -12.86 -11.83
CA LYS A 151 -40.32 -13.29 -11.28
C LYS A 151 -41.41 -12.30 -11.65
#